data_AF-A0A7G5N1F4-F1
#
_entry.id   AF-A0A7G5N1F4-F1
#
_cell.length_a   1.000
_cell.length_b   1.000
_cell.length_c   1.000
_cell.angle_alpha   90.00
_cell.angle_beta   90.00
_cell.angle_gamma   90.00
#
_symmetry.space_group_name_H-M   'P 1'
#
loop_
_entity.id
_entity.type
_entity.pdbx_description
1 polymer ?
#
loop_
_entity_poly.entity_id
_entity_poly.type
_entity_poly.pdbx_seq_one_letter_code
_entity_poly.pdbx_strand_id
1 'polypeptide(L)'
;MENVSVFEYVRKGMEDNLYNYTKGGKCSGCGNCCSNFLPMSQKEVDAIHRYIRKHNIKECKHLLPVAASVLDMTCPFLDTDKKTEKCRIYPVRPEICKQFICDNAQRAKHNRKLLGQTRTVIDVRKEFFDESNFTERGA
;
A
#
# COMPACT_ATOMS: atom_id res chain seq x y z
N MET A 1 32.66 21.03 -14.63
CA MET A 1 31.61 20.07 -14.20
C MET A 1 31.88 19.77 -12.75
N GLU A 2 31.04 20.30 -11.84
CA GLU A 2 31.18 20.04 -10.41
C GLU A 2 30.90 18.56 -10.13
N ASN A 3 31.87 17.86 -9.56
CA ASN A 3 31.72 16.51 -9.05
C ASN A 3 30.91 16.57 -7.76
N VAL A 4 29.58 16.62 -7.88
CA VAL A 4 28.68 16.48 -6.74
C VAL A 4 28.83 15.06 -6.20
N SER A 5 29.23 14.94 -4.93
CA SER A 5 29.28 13.67 -4.22
C SER A 5 27.92 12.97 -4.32
N VAL A 6 27.90 11.65 -4.58
CA VAL A 6 26.66 10.85 -4.60
C VAL A 6 25.84 11.08 -3.32
N PHE A 7 26.50 11.24 -2.18
CA PHE A 7 25.83 11.55 -0.91
C PHE A 7 25.14 12.90 -0.92
N GLU A 8 25.74 13.92 -1.53
CA GLU A 8 25.14 15.25 -1.67
C GLU A 8 23.99 15.25 -2.68
N TYR A 9 24.09 14.47 -3.75
CA TYR A 9 22.98 14.28 -4.69
C TYR A 9 21.80 13.58 -4.04
N VAL A 10 22.05 12.51 -3.26
CA VAL A 10 21.01 11.80 -2.50
C VAL A 10 20.41 12.69 -1.42
N ARG A 11 21.24 13.40 -0.63
CA ARG A 11 20.79 14.34 0.41
C ARG A 11 19.92 15.45 -0.19
N LYS A 12 20.38 16.06 -1.30
CA LYS A 12 19.63 17.08 -2.01
C LYS A 12 18.34 16.52 -2.61
N GLY A 13 18.33 15.29 -3.12
CA GLY A 13 17.11 14.61 -3.57
C GLY A 13 16.11 14.36 -2.44
N MET A 14 16.59 14.10 -1.22
CA MET A 14 15.74 13.97 -0.03
C MET A 14 15.19 15.33 0.42
N GLU A 15 15.98 16.41 0.35
CA GLU A 15 15.60 17.77 0.71
C GLU A 15 14.64 18.41 -0.31
N ASP A 16 14.93 18.25 -1.60
CA ASP A 16 14.16 18.79 -2.74
C ASP A 16 12.91 17.94 -3.06
N ASN A 17 12.64 16.90 -2.27
CA ASN A 17 11.46 16.06 -2.41
C ASN A 17 11.35 15.37 -3.79
N LEU A 18 12.50 14.99 -4.37
CA LEU A 18 12.61 14.27 -5.66
C LEU A 18 11.99 12.84 -5.63
N TYR A 19 11.43 12.43 -4.50
CA TYR A 19 10.69 11.18 -4.30
C TYR A 19 9.17 11.35 -4.34
N ASN A 20 8.67 12.47 -4.88
CA ASN A 20 7.25 12.65 -5.14
C ASN A 20 6.83 11.85 -6.40
N TYR A 21 6.30 10.65 -6.19
CA TYR A 21 5.75 9.83 -7.27
C TYR A 21 4.28 10.12 -7.54
N THR A 22 3.73 11.26 -7.10
CA THR A 22 2.34 11.63 -7.45
C THR A 22 2.26 12.22 -8.85
N LYS A 23 1.12 12.05 -9.52
CA LYS A 23 0.78 12.78 -10.75
C LYS A 23 -0.33 13.76 -10.41
N GLY A 24 -0.01 15.05 -10.37
CA GLY A 24 -0.96 16.10 -9.99
C GLY A 24 -1.54 15.93 -8.58
N GLY A 25 -0.71 15.53 -7.60
CA GLY A 25 -1.15 15.31 -6.21
C GLY A 25 -2.03 14.06 -6.01
N LYS A 26 -2.10 13.17 -7.01
CA LYS A 26 -2.80 11.87 -6.94
C LYS A 26 -1.82 10.72 -7.05
N CYS A 27 -2.18 9.58 -6.48
CA CYS A 27 -1.42 8.33 -6.63
C CYS A 27 -1.17 8.04 -8.12
N SER A 28 0.09 7.85 -8.51
CA SER A 28 0.47 7.49 -9.88
C SER A 28 0.35 5.99 -10.20
N GLY A 29 0.14 5.15 -9.18
CA GLY A 29 0.19 3.70 -9.32
C GLY A 29 1.60 3.11 -9.38
N CYS A 30 2.62 3.79 -8.85
CA CYS A 30 4.00 3.30 -8.83
C CYS A 30 4.21 2.05 -7.97
N GLY A 31 3.42 1.87 -6.90
CA GLY A 31 3.50 0.72 -5.99
C GLY A 31 4.44 0.93 -4.78
N ASN A 32 5.24 1.99 -4.73
CA ASN A 32 6.27 2.17 -3.68
C ASN A 32 5.70 2.27 -2.25
N CYS A 33 4.44 2.69 -2.08
CA CYS A 33 3.78 2.75 -0.77
C CYS A 33 2.85 1.55 -0.49
N CYS A 34 2.77 0.58 -1.40
CA CYS A 34 1.85 -0.56 -1.30
C CYS A 34 2.44 -1.68 -0.44
N SER A 35 2.17 -1.64 0.87
CA SER A 35 2.65 -2.59 1.87
C SER A 35 1.62 -3.67 2.25
N ASN A 36 2.10 -4.84 2.70
CA ASN A 36 1.28 -5.87 3.33
C ASN A 36 0.79 -5.51 4.75
N PHE A 37 1.37 -4.50 5.40
CA PHE A 37 0.94 -4.05 6.71
C PHE A 37 0.39 -2.64 6.62
N LEU A 38 -0.91 -2.49 6.93
CA LEU A 38 -1.61 -1.22 6.81
C LEU A 38 -2.51 -0.97 8.02
N PRO A 39 -2.49 0.25 8.62
CA PRO A 39 -3.43 0.63 9.65
C PRO A 39 -4.82 0.86 9.03
N MET A 40 -5.82 0.12 9.51
CA MET A 40 -7.21 0.23 9.07
C MET A 40 -8.17 0.21 10.26
N SER A 41 -9.36 0.79 10.05
CA SER A 41 -10.51 0.59 10.92
C SER A 41 -11.30 -0.65 10.48
N GLN A 42 -12.09 -1.24 11.38
CA GLN A 42 -12.94 -2.39 11.04
C GLN A 42 -13.91 -2.07 9.88
N LYS A 43 -14.43 -0.84 9.82
CA LYS A 43 -15.31 -0.40 8.73
C LYS A 43 -14.64 -0.46 7.35
N GLU A 44 -13.34 -0.13 7.28
CA GLU A 44 -12.55 -0.22 6.06
C GLU A 44 -12.30 -1.68 5.68
N VAL A 45 -11.97 -2.52 6.66
CA VAL A 45 -11.80 -3.97 6.47
C VAL A 45 -13.08 -4.60 5.92
N ASP A 46 -14.24 -4.33 6.51
CA ASP A 46 -15.53 -4.87 6.05
C ASP A 46 -15.89 -4.39 4.64
N ALA A 47 -15.56 -3.14 4.30
CA ALA A 47 -15.80 -2.60 2.97
C ALA A 47 -14.93 -3.30 1.90
N ILE A 48 -13.67 -3.59 2.23
CA ILE A 48 -12.77 -4.34 1.34
C ILE A 48 -13.26 -5.78 1.18
N HIS A 49 -13.65 -6.47 2.25
CA HIS A 49 -14.26 -7.81 2.17
C HIS A 49 -15.49 -7.87 1.26
N ARG A 50 -16.41 -6.89 1.39
CA ARG A 50 -17.57 -6.80 0.49
C ARG A 50 -17.16 -6.57 -0.96
N TYR A 51 -16.16 -5.73 -1.20
CA TYR A 51 -15.67 -5.44 -2.54
C TYR A 51 -15.00 -6.66 -3.18
N ILE A 52 -14.16 -7.39 -2.43
CA ILE A 52 -13.51 -8.62 -2.90
C ILE A 52 -14.54 -9.65 -3.34
N ARG A 53 -15.56 -9.93 -2.49
CA ARG A 53 -16.64 -10.86 -2.81
C ARG A 53 -17.43 -10.43 -4.04
N LYS A 54 -17.81 -9.14 -4.13
CA LYS A 54 -18.60 -8.62 -5.24
C LYS A 54 -17.85 -8.67 -6.58
N HIS A 55 -16.53 -8.47 -6.56
CA HIS A 55 -15.71 -8.32 -7.77
C HIS A 55 -14.79 -9.52 -8.05
N ASN A 56 -14.88 -10.59 -7.25
CA ASN A 56 -14.04 -11.80 -7.34
C ASN A 56 -12.53 -11.46 -7.40
N ILE A 57 -12.10 -10.54 -6.54
CA ILE A 57 -10.70 -10.11 -6.49
C ILE A 57 -9.82 -11.25 -5.94
N LYS A 58 -8.76 -11.57 -6.65
CA LYS A 58 -7.76 -12.57 -6.24
C LYS A 58 -6.49 -11.90 -5.72
N GLU A 59 -5.75 -12.62 -4.89
CA GLU A 59 -4.42 -12.23 -4.42
C GLU A 59 -3.46 -12.00 -5.60
N CYS A 60 -2.63 -10.97 -5.53
CA CYS A 60 -1.43 -10.82 -6.34
C CYS A 60 -0.23 -11.41 -5.59
N LYS A 61 0.46 -12.36 -6.23
CA LYS A 61 1.71 -12.95 -5.71
C LYS A 61 2.89 -12.30 -6.43
N HIS A 62 3.79 -11.67 -5.69
CA HIS A 62 4.90 -10.90 -6.27
C HIS A 62 6.22 -11.67 -6.28
N LEU A 63 6.28 -12.74 -5.50
CA LEU A 63 7.45 -13.59 -5.42
C LEU A 63 7.19 -14.87 -6.21
N LEU A 64 8.17 -15.24 -7.04
CA LEU A 64 8.20 -16.55 -7.65
C LEU A 64 8.46 -17.60 -6.57
N PRO A 65 7.97 -18.84 -6.72
CA PRO A 65 8.31 -19.93 -5.81
C PRO A 65 9.82 -20.16 -5.85
N VAL A 66 10.54 -19.65 -4.85
CA VAL A 66 11.96 -19.89 -4.64
C VAL A 66 12.14 -20.77 -3.41
N ALA A 67 13.23 -21.55 -3.37
CA ALA A 67 13.52 -22.52 -2.31
C ALA A 67 13.65 -21.89 -0.91
N ALA A 68 13.86 -20.57 -0.83
CA ALA A 68 13.89 -19.83 0.42
C ALA A 68 12.51 -19.21 0.72
N SER A 69 12.08 -19.27 1.97
CA SER A 69 10.88 -18.59 2.47
C SER A 69 11.09 -17.07 2.51
N VAL A 70 11.06 -16.43 1.34
CA VAL A 70 11.10 -14.97 1.25
C VAL A 70 9.69 -14.45 1.58
N LEU A 71 9.62 -13.59 2.58
CA LEU A 71 8.36 -13.01 3.00
C LEU A 71 7.95 -11.87 2.05
N ASP A 72 6.79 -12.02 1.39
CA ASP A 72 6.27 -11.00 0.46
C ASP A 72 5.65 -9.84 1.25
N MET A 73 6.42 -8.76 1.43
CA MET A 73 5.97 -7.53 2.08
C MET A 73 5.14 -6.62 1.17
N THR A 74 4.99 -6.95 -0.11
CA THR A 74 4.21 -6.16 -1.05
C THR A 74 2.72 -6.37 -0.81
N CYS A 75 1.92 -5.30 -0.95
CA CYS A 75 0.48 -5.36 -0.80
C CYS A 75 -0.13 -6.40 -1.77
N PRO A 76 -0.94 -7.36 -1.31
CA PRO A 76 -1.53 -8.41 -2.15
C PRO A 76 -2.59 -7.90 -3.15
N PHE A 77 -2.93 -6.61 -3.13
CA PHE A 77 -3.81 -5.98 -4.12
C PHE A 77 -3.05 -5.22 -5.21
N LEU A 78 -1.72 -5.12 -5.13
CA LEU A 78 -0.89 -4.48 -6.15
C LEU A 78 -0.65 -5.46 -7.30
N ASP A 79 -1.13 -5.12 -8.49
CA ASP A 79 -0.94 -5.90 -9.71
C ASP A 79 0.24 -5.32 -10.48
N THR A 80 1.43 -5.87 -10.24
CA THR A 80 2.67 -5.40 -10.86
C THR A 80 2.77 -5.74 -12.35
N ASP A 81 1.97 -6.69 -12.82
CA ASP A 81 1.93 -7.09 -14.24
C ASP A 81 1.21 -6.03 -15.09
N LYS A 82 0.35 -5.21 -14.48
CA LYS A 82 -0.30 -4.09 -15.15
C LYS A 82 0.60 -2.87 -15.27
N LYS A 83 0.54 -2.19 -16.42
CA LYS A 83 1.21 -0.90 -16.64
C LYS A 83 0.49 0.26 -15.93
N THR A 84 -0.84 0.23 -15.90
CA THR A 84 -1.72 1.23 -15.28
C THR A 84 -2.77 0.56 -14.39
N GLU A 85 -3.42 1.31 -13.50
CA GLU A 85 -4.52 0.78 -12.66
C GLU A 85 -4.11 -0.45 -11.82
N LYS A 86 -2.90 -0.43 -11.28
CA LYS A 86 -2.28 -1.57 -10.58
C LYS A 86 -3.02 -1.98 -9.30
N CYS A 87 -3.72 -1.08 -8.61
CA CYS A 87 -4.39 -1.45 -7.36
C CYS A 87 -5.77 -2.05 -7.62
N ARG A 88 -5.95 -3.35 -7.32
CA ARG A 88 -7.20 -4.09 -7.55
C ARG A 88 -8.39 -3.59 -6.71
N ILE A 89 -8.12 -2.87 -5.63
CA ILE A 89 -9.13 -2.30 -4.72
C ILE A 89 -9.13 -0.76 -4.74
N TYR A 90 -8.64 -0.12 -5.82
CA TYR A 90 -8.48 1.34 -5.89
C TYR A 90 -9.71 2.15 -5.39
N PRO A 91 -10.96 1.78 -5.72
CA PRO A 91 -12.16 2.50 -5.28
C PRO A 91 -12.45 2.43 -3.78
N VAL A 92 -12.06 1.33 -3.13
CA VAL A 92 -12.31 1.07 -1.70
C VAL A 92 -11.02 1.11 -0.87
N ARG A 93 -9.98 1.79 -1.37
CA ARG A 93 -8.71 1.93 -0.65
C ARG A 93 -8.93 2.47 0.77
N PRO A 94 -8.22 1.91 1.77
CA PRO A 94 -8.28 2.44 3.12
C PRO A 94 -7.71 3.86 3.13
N GLU A 95 -8.09 4.64 4.13
CA GLU A 95 -7.71 6.04 4.26
C GLU A 95 -6.20 6.22 4.24
N ILE A 96 -5.45 5.31 4.88
CA ILE A 96 -3.99 5.33 4.83
C ILE A 96 -3.45 5.32 3.40
N CYS A 97 -4.05 4.55 2.48
CA CYS A 97 -3.61 4.50 1.08
C CYS A 97 -4.07 5.70 0.25
N LYS A 98 -5.14 6.39 0.66
CA LYS A 98 -5.60 7.65 0.04
C LYS A 98 -4.72 8.83 0.46
N GLN A 99 -4.29 8.80 1.72
CA GLN A 99 -3.54 9.86 2.38
C GLN A 99 -2.03 9.73 2.17
N PHE A 100 -1.51 8.51 2.27
CA PHE A 100 -0.10 8.16 2.08
C PHE A 100 0.15 7.76 0.62
N ILE A 101 -0.13 8.70 -0.28
CA ILE A 101 0.41 8.67 -1.64
C ILE A 101 1.87 9.14 -1.54
N CYS A 102 2.78 8.55 -2.34
CA CYS A 102 4.23 8.77 -2.29
C CYS A 102 4.65 10.25 -2.48
N ASP A 103 4.36 11.08 -1.49
CA ASP A 103 4.55 12.51 -1.38
C ASP A 103 5.16 12.75 0.00
N ASN A 104 6.42 13.21 0.04
CA ASN A 104 7.22 13.20 1.26
C ASN A 104 6.99 14.48 2.08
N ALA A 105 7.07 14.32 3.40
CA ALA A 105 7.08 15.34 4.47
C ALA A 105 5.75 16.04 4.87
N GLN A 106 5.07 16.80 4.02
CA GLN A 106 4.00 17.73 4.49
C GLN A 106 2.71 17.00 4.94
N ARG A 107 2.22 16.01 4.17
CA ARG A 107 1.03 15.22 4.56
C ARG A 107 1.34 14.13 5.59
N ALA A 108 2.57 13.58 5.59
CA ALA A 108 2.97 12.55 6.54
C ALA A 108 2.95 13.03 8.01
N LYS A 109 3.34 14.29 8.28
CA LYS A 109 3.24 14.91 9.62
C LYS A 109 1.79 15.17 10.05
N HIS A 110 0.94 15.66 9.15
CA HIS A 110 -0.47 15.93 9.43
C HIS A 110 -1.26 14.62 9.69
N ASN A 111 -1.01 13.60 8.88
CA ASN A 111 -1.76 12.33 8.91
C ASN A 111 -1.35 11.42 10.07
N ARG A 112 -0.08 11.43 10.52
CA ARG A 112 0.35 10.66 11.70
C ARG A 112 -0.40 11.06 12.98
N LYS A 113 -0.79 12.32 13.13
CA LYS A 113 -1.53 12.81 14.30
C LYS A 113 -2.99 12.33 14.32
N LEU A 114 -3.57 12.01 13.15
CA LEU A 114 -4.96 11.56 12.98
C LEU A 114 -5.12 10.02 12.99
N LEU A 115 -4.07 9.28 12.65
CA LEU A 115 -4.14 7.82 12.46
C LEU A 115 -3.96 7.00 13.75
N GLY A 116 -3.46 7.60 14.84
CA GLY A 116 -3.03 6.88 16.05
C GLY A 116 -4.12 6.53 17.08
N GLN A 117 -5.40 6.86 16.85
CA GLN A 117 -6.42 6.72 17.90
C GLN A 117 -7.43 5.60 17.70
N THR A 118 -7.70 5.15 16.46
CA THR A 118 -8.84 4.24 16.16
C THR A 118 -8.56 3.19 15.08
N ARG A 119 -7.29 2.92 14.76
CA ARG A 119 -6.91 1.95 13.70
C ARG A 119 -5.96 0.89 14.24
N THR A 120 -6.14 -0.34 13.79
CA THR A 120 -5.24 -1.48 14.07
C THR A 120 -4.38 -1.76 12.85
N VAL A 121 -3.15 -2.22 13.08
CA VAL A 121 -2.28 -2.67 11.99
C VAL A 121 -2.78 -4.04 11.52
N ILE A 122 -3.15 -4.12 10.25
CA ILE A 122 -3.68 -5.33 9.61
C ILE A 122 -2.59 -5.93 8.71
N ASP A 123 -2.35 -7.24 8.85
CA ASP A 123 -1.72 -8.05 7.80
C ASP A 123 -2.73 -8.25 6.68
N VAL A 124 -2.55 -7.54 5.58
CA VAL A 124 -3.52 -7.45 4.49
C VAL A 124 -3.71 -8.80 3.82
N ARG A 125 -2.63 -9.54 3.58
CA ARG A 125 -2.69 -10.85 2.93
C ARG A 125 -3.41 -11.85 3.82
N LYS A 126 -3.05 -11.90 5.10
CA LYS A 126 -3.69 -12.79 6.05
C LYS A 126 -5.19 -12.47 6.18
N GLU A 127 -5.54 -11.20 6.40
CA GLU A 127 -6.94 -10.80 6.63
C GLU A 127 -7.85 -11.12 5.43
N PHE A 128 -7.39 -10.88 4.20
CA PHE A 128 -8.27 -10.93 3.02
C PHE A 128 -8.14 -12.19 2.16
N PHE A 129 -7.08 -12.99 2.34
CA PHE A 129 -6.81 -14.14 1.47
C PHE A 129 -6.44 -15.43 2.21
N ASP A 130 -6.31 -15.43 3.55
CA ASP A 130 -6.17 -16.67 4.32
C ASP A 130 -7.51 -17.40 4.38
N GLU A 131 -7.53 -18.66 3.91
CA GLU A 131 -8.74 -19.49 3.82
C GLU A 131 -9.43 -19.69 5.18
N SER A 132 -8.66 -19.64 6.28
CA SER A 132 -9.18 -19.78 7.65
C SER A 132 -10.12 -18.64 8.09
N ASN A 133 -10.06 -17.47 7.45
CA ASN A 133 -10.87 -16.30 7.80
C ASN A 133 -12.26 -16.28 7.12
N PHE A 134 -12.50 -17.17 6.14
CA PHE A 134 -13.80 -17.24 5.45
C PHE A 134 -14.86 -18.02 6.24
N THR A 135 -14.44 -18.94 7.11
CA THR A 135 -15.32 -19.77 7.94
C THR A 135 -15.97 -19.06 9.12
N GLU A 136 -15.38 -17.98 9.64
CA GLU A 136 -15.88 -17.29 10.84
C GLU A 136 -16.85 -16.12 10.54
N ARG A 137 -16.90 -15.65 9.29
CA ARG A 137 -17.71 -14.47 8.89
C ARG A 137 -18.84 -14.80 7.92
N GLY A 138 -19.14 -16.10 7.77
CA GLY A 138 -20.15 -16.66 6.90
C GLY A 138 -21.08 -17.63 7.64
N ALA A 139 -21.81 -17.12 8.63
CA ALA A 139 -23.07 -17.65 9.15
C ALA A 139 -24.01 -16.47 9.43
#